data_AF-A0A3M0WFQ1-F1
#
_entry.id   AF-A0A3M0WFQ1-F1
#
_cell.length_a   1.000
_cell.length_b   1.000
_cell.length_c   1.000
_cell.angle_alpha   90.00
_cell.angle_beta   90.00
_cell.angle_gamma   90.00
#
_symmetry.space_group_name_H-M   'P 1'
#
loop_
_entity.id
_entity.type
_entity.pdbx_description
1 polymer ?
#
loop_
_entity_poly.entity_id
_entity_poly.type
_entity_poly.pdbx_seq_one_letter_code
_entity_poly.pdbx_strand_id
1 'polypeptide(L)' 'KNKVLSRDFIIETVWEDYPDIYDRTVDVHIKNLREKLKEYGKNIKTIRGIGYMWEEP' A
#
# COMPACT_ATOMS: atom_id res chain seq x y z
N LYS A 1 6.98 -8.84 -8.46
CA LYS A 1 5.58 -8.72 -8.97
C LYS A 1 4.75 -9.86 -8.38
N ASN A 2 3.46 -9.66 -8.12
CA ASN A 2 2.60 -10.57 -7.33
C ASN A 2 3.11 -10.86 -5.90
N LYS A 3 3.84 -9.91 -5.31
CA LYS A 3 4.27 -10.01 -3.91
C LYS A 3 3.29 -9.22 -3.05
N VAL A 4 2.74 -9.88 -2.04
CA VAL A 4 1.97 -9.20 -1.00
C VAL A 4 2.94 -8.50 -0.08
N LEU A 5 2.72 -7.21 0.12
CA LEU A 5 3.45 -6.37 1.07
C LEU A 5 2.53 -6.12 2.27
N SER A 6 2.98 -6.48 3.46
CA SER A 6 2.26 -6.14 4.69
C SER A 6 2.29 -4.63 4.94
N ARG A 7 1.38 -4.12 5.77
CA ARG A 7 1.41 -2.71 6.18
C ARG A 7 2.70 -2.40 6.91
N ASP A 8 3.09 -3.23 7.87
CA ASP A 8 4.35 -3.11 8.59
C ASP A 8 5.54 -3.00 7.63
N PHE A 9 5.64 -3.88 6.64
CA PHE A 9 6.72 -3.81 5.65
C PHE A 9 6.70 -2.50 4.86
N ILE A 10 5.52 -2.00 4.47
CA ILE A 10 5.39 -0.72 3.76
C ILE A 10 5.79 0.44 4.67
N ILE A 11 5.41 0.41 5.95
CA ILE A 11 5.76 1.42 6.95
C ILE A 11 7.27 1.44 7.13
N GLU A 12 7.85 0.28 7.45
CA GLU A 12 9.29 0.11 7.62
C GLU A 12 10.02 0.61 6.38
N THR A 13 9.65 0.18 5.17
CA THR A 13 10.41 0.53 3.96
C THR A 13 10.28 1.99 3.52
N VAL A 14 9.13 2.63 3.74
CA VAL A 14 8.85 3.98 3.21
C VAL A 14 9.09 5.07 4.26
N TRP A 15 8.98 4.72 5.54
CA TRP A 15 9.00 5.64 6.68
C TRP A 15 9.97 5.17 7.78
N GLU A 16 11.14 4.61 7.40
CA GLU A 16 12.17 4.06 8.31
C GLU A 16 12.43 4.94 9.56
N ASP A 17 12.44 6.27 9.42
CA ASP A 17 12.76 7.23 10.49
C ASP A 17 11.54 7.88 11.18
N TYR A 18 10.31 7.43 10.90
CA TYR A 18 9.09 8.04 11.45
C TYR A 18 8.36 7.08 12.40
N PRO A 19 8.58 7.20 13.73
CA PRO A 19 8.07 6.26 14.72
C PRO A 19 6.53 6.30 14.89
N ASP A 20 5.85 7.30 14.33
CA ASP A 20 4.41 7.53 14.53
C ASP A 20 3.55 7.24 13.29
N ILE A 21 4.00 6.33 12.43
CA ILE A 21 3.22 5.89 11.26
C ILE A 21 2.45 4.62 11.60
N TYR A 22 1.14 4.66 11.32
CA TYR A 22 0.21 3.57 11.61
C TYR A 22 -0.37 2.98 10.33
N ASP A 23 -0.94 1.79 10.42
CA ASP A 23 -1.69 1.11 9.35
C ASP A 23 -2.69 2.01 8.61
N ARG A 24 -3.38 2.87 9.35
CA ARG A 24 -4.38 3.80 8.78
C ARG A 24 -3.75 4.87 7.91
N THR A 25 -2.51 5.26 8.19
CA THR A 25 -1.73 6.18 7.35
C THR A 25 -1.44 5.52 6.00
N VAL A 26 -0.99 4.26 6.01
CA VAL A 26 -0.79 3.47 4.78
C VAL A 26 -2.09 3.38 3.99
N ASP A 27 -3.21 3.06 4.63
CA ASP A 27 -4.51 2.94 3.97
C ASP A 27 -4.89 4.25 3.23
N VAL A 28 -4.67 5.42 3.84
CA VAL A 28 -4.96 6.74 3.24
C VAL A 28 -4.03 6.99 2.05
N HIS A 29 -2.74 6.70 2.18
CA HIS A 29 -1.79 6.86 1.07
C HIS A 29 -2.12 5.93 -0.09
N ILE A 30 -2.53 4.69 0.17
CA ILE A 30 -2.97 3.76 -0.88
C ILE A 30 -4.23 4.27 -1.57
N LYS A 31 -5.22 4.81 -0.84
CA LYS A 31 -6.40 5.44 -1.45
C LYS A 31 -5.99 6.57 -2.40
N ASN A 32 -5.18 7.51 -1.92
CA ASN A 32 -4.73 8.66 -2.71
C ASN A 32 -3.88 8.23 -3.92
N LEU A 33 -3.05 7.20 -3.76
CA LEU A 33 -2.23 6.64 -4.83
C LEU A 33 -3.11 6.02 -5.93
N ARG A 34 -4.14 5.25 -5.56
CA ARG A 34 -5.09 4.69 -6.52
C ARG A 34 -5.78 5.79 -7.34
N GLU A 35 -6.22 6.86 -6.70
CA GLU A 35 -6.84 8.00 -7.37
C GLU A 35 -5.87 8.67 -8.37
N LYS A 36 -4.63 8.90 -7.96
CA LYS A 36 -3.59 9.52 -8.82
C LYS A 36 -3.20 8.64 -10.01
N LEU A 37 -3.23 7.31 -9.84
CA LEU A 37 -2.88 6.33 -10.87
C LEU A 37 -4.01 6.08 -11.89
N LYS A 38 -5.21 6.66 -11.68
CA LYS A 38 -6.35 6.54 -12.60
C LYS A 38 -6.67 5.08 -12.93
N GLU A 39 -6.62 4.71 -14.21
CA GLU A 39 -6.91 3.35 -14.69
C GLU A 39 -5.99 2.28 -14.08
N TYR A 40 -4.77 2.65 -13.69
CA TYR A 40 -3.81 1.76 -13.04
C TYR A 40 -4.04 1.63 -11.53
N GLY A 41 -4.92 2.45 -10.93
CA GLY A 41 -5.27 2.32 -9.52
C GLY A 41 -5.90 0.96 -9.20
N LYS A 42 -6.56 0.33 -10.18
CA LYS A 42 -7.15 -1.01 -10.07
C LYS A 42 -6.12 -2.14 -9.90
N ASN A 43 -4.86 -1.86 -10.24
CA ASN A 43 -3.73 -2.79 -10.13
C ASN A 43 -3.24 -2.92 -8.68
N ILE A 44 -3.52 -1.93 -7.82
CA ILE A 44 -3.26 -2.06 -6.38
C ILE A 44 -4.42 -2.85 -5.76
N LYS A 45 -4.19 -4.12 -5.41
CA LYS A 45 -5.16 -4.99 -4.73
C LYS A 45 -5.01 -4.93 -3.22
N THR A 46 -6.15 -4.91 -2.53
CA THR A 46 -6.19 -5.08 -1.07
C THR A 46 -6.28 -6.57 -0.76
N ILE A 47 -5.31 -7.08 0.00
CA ILE A 47 -5.35 -8.42 0.58
C ILE A 47 -5.81 -8.26 2.03
N ARG A 48 -7.08 -8.59 2.30
CA ARG A 48 -7.72 -8.35 3.60
C ARG A 48 -6.94 -9.01 4.73
N GLY A 49 -6.68 -8.26 5.80
CA GLY A 49 -5.92 -8.72 6.96
C GLY A 49 -4.40 -8.81 6.75
N ILE A 50 -3.88 -8.54 5.55
CA ILE A 50 -2.45 -8.68 5.25
C ILE A 50 -1.85 -7.34 4.78
N GLY A 51 -2.36 -6.77 3.70
CA GLY A 51 -1.79 -5.55 3.12
C GLY A 51 -2.14 -5.37 1.65
N TYR A 52 -1.15 -5.08 0.83
CA TYR A 52 -1.34 -4.64 -0.56
C TYR A 52 -0.46 -5.39 -1.54
N MET A 53 -0.95 -5.52 -2.78
CA MET A 53 -0.21 -6.16 -3.87
C MET A 53 -0.42 -5.35 -5.15
N TRP A 54 0.62 -5.31 -5.98
CA TRP A 54 0.50 -4.86 -7.37
C TRP A 54 0.27 -6.05 -8.30
N GLU A 55 -0.87 -6.06 -8.98
CA GLU A 55 -1.27 -7.01 -10.02
C GLU A 55 -1.20 -6.30 -11.37
N GLU A 56 -0.35 -6.76 -12.28
CA GLU A 56 -0.31 -6.23 -13.65
C GLU A 56 -1.52 -6.73 -14.46
N PRO A 57 -1.94 -5.99 -15.51
CA PRO A 57 -2.96 -6.47 -16.44
C PRO A 57 -2.53 -7.75 -17.17
#